data_AF-A0A7C6W9Z6-F1
#
_entry.id   AF-A0A7C6W9Z6-F1
#
_cell.length_a   1.000
_cell.length_b   1.000
_cell.length_c   1.000
_cell.angle_alpha   90.00
_cell.angle_beta   90.00
_cell.angle_gamma   90.00
#
_symmetry.space_group_name_H-M   'P 1'
#
loop_
_entity.id
_entity.type
_entity.pdbx_description
1 polymer ?
#
loop_
_entity_poly.entity_id
_entity_poly.type
_entity_poly.pdbx_seq_one_letter_code
_entity_poly.pdbx_strand_id
1 'polypeptide(L)'
;MSKNDEYVVDLMPEDNAEIITLYDEEENEIPFYQIACVEYNNEFYAMLQPAVEVEGIEEDEVIVLKMLEAKDDEDDLFEPVTDEKLLDEIYQAYIKAVEEEEEEYDAEDEDEEDEE
;
A
#
# COMPACT_ATOMS: atom_id res chain seq x y z
N MET A 1 -5.50 0.16 -28.10
CA MET A 1 -4.28 -0.53 -27.64
C MET A 1 -4.01 0.00 -26.25
N SER A 2 -4.77 -0.48 -25.26
CA SER A 2 -4.41 -0.24 -23.87
C SER A 2 -3.22 -1.15 -23.65
N LYS A 3 -2.04 -0.58 -23.42
CA LYS A 3 -1.02 -1.36 -22.74
C LYS A 3 -1.65 -1.71 -21.41
N ASN A 4 -1.79 -3.00 -21.11
CA ASN A 4 -2.06 -3.43 -19.75
C ASN A 4 -0.79 -3.10 -18.97
N ASP A 5 -0.72 -1.86 -18.53
CA ASP A 5 0.07 -1.43 -17.39
C ASP A 5 -0.63 -2.08 -16.18
N GLU A 6 -0.36 -3.38 -16.00
CA GLU A 6 -1.02 -4.23 -15.00
C GLU A 6 -0.35 -3.96 -13.65
N TYR A 7 -1.10 -3.30 -12.78
CA TYR A 7 -0.71 -3.14 -11.38
C TYR A 7 -1.01 -4.46 -10.67
N VAL A 8 -0.03 -5.01 -9.97
CA VAL A 8 -0.25 -6.13 -9.05
C VAL A 8 -0.26 -5.54 -7.65
N VAL A 9 -1.39 -5.65 -6.97
CA VAL A 9 -1.57 -5.10 -5.62
C VAL A 9 -1.68 -6.26 -4.64
N ASP A 10 -0.81 -6.26 -3.64
CA ASP A 10 -0.87 -7.15 -2.49
C ASP A 10 -1.37 -6.36 -1.29
N LEU A 11 -2.60 -6.63 -0.85
CA LEU A 11 -3.22 -5.97 0.29
C LEU A 11 -2.76 -6.62 1.59
N MET A 12 -2.39 -5.79 2.55
CA MET A 12 -1.88 -6.20 3.85
C MET A 12 -2.70 -5.49 4.93
N PRO A 13 -3.86 -6.04 5.35
CA PRO A 13 -4.70 -5.37 6.33
C PRO A 13 -3.93 -5.13 7.63
N GLU A 14 -4.23 -4.06 8.37
CA GLU A 14 -3.48 -3.62 9.56
C GLU A 14 -3.20 -4.74 10.58
N ASP A 15 -4.12 -5.70 10.73
CA ASP A 15 -3.97 -6.87 11.63
C ASP A 15 -2.85 -7.84 11.20
N ASN A 16 -2.47 -7.84 9.91
CA ASN A 16 -1.40 -8.64 9.32
C ASN A 16 -0.31 -7.79 8.64
N ALA A 17 -0.38 -6.46 8.76
CA ALA A 17 0.56 -5.54 8.16
C ALA A 17 1.95 -5.69 8.77
N GLU A 18 2.97 -5.62 7.93
CA GLU A 18 4.36 -5.53 8.40
C GLU A 18 4.63 -4.13 8.96
N ILE A 19 5.40 -4.03 10.05
CA ILE A 19 5.84 -2.75 10.60
C ILE A 19 7.20 -2.40 10.03
N ILE A 20 7.26 -1.32 9.26
CA ILE A 20 8.50 -0.73 8.75
C ILE A 20 8.88 0.44 9.65
N THR A 21 10.12 0.44 10.15
CA THR A 21 10.69 1.57 10.91
C THR A 21 11.49 2.46 9.98
N LEU A 22 11.01 3.69 9.79
CA LEU A 22 11.75 4.72 9.06
C LEU A 22 12.41 5.69 10.05
N TYR A 23 13.49 6.33 9.62
CA TYR A 23 14.22 7.31 10.42
C TYR A 23 14.01 8.69 9.83
N ASP A 24 13.64 9.66 10.66
CA ASP A 24 13.56 11.07 10.23
C ASP A 24 14.94 11.74 10.19
N GLU A 25 14.99 13.03 9.84
CA GLU A 25 16.24 13.83 9.74
C GLU A 25 17.04 13.92 11.06
N GLU A 26 16.38 13.72 12.21
CA GLU A 26 16.97 13.69 13.55
C GLU A 26 17.32 12.26 14.04
N GLU A 27 17.24 11.26 13.16
CA GLU A 27 17.48 9.83 13.46
C GLU A 27 16.46 9.24 14.45
N ASN A 28 15.26 9.82 14.61
CA ASN A 28 14.21 9.16 15.41
C ASN A 28 13.51 8.07 14.61
N GLU A 29 13.25 6.95 15.28
CA GLU A 29 12.52 5.82 14.74
C GLU A 29 11.02 6.12 14.70
N ILE A 30 10.43 6.12 13.51
CA ILE A 30 9.00 6.29 13.29
C ILE A 30 8.46 4.98 12.68
N PRO A 31 7.61 4.24 13.40
CA PRO A 31 7.00 3.02 12.88
C PRO A 31 5.83 3.33 11.95
N PHE A 32 5.75 2.57 10.85
CA PHE A 32 4.66 2.61 9.88
C PHE A 32 4.12 1.20 9.62
N TYR A 33 2.81 1.09 9.45
CA TYR A 33 2.16 -0.12 8.94
C TYR A 33 2.24 -0.16 7.42
N GLN A 34 2.78 -1.22 6.86
CA GLN A 34 2.70 -1.50 5.44
C GLN A 34 1.32 -2.11 5.13
N ILE A 35 0.43 -1.29 4.58
CA ILE A 35 -0.96 -1.67 4.32
C ILE A 35 -1.17 -2.27 2.92
N ALA A 36 -0.24 -2.01 1.99
CA ALA A 36 -0.22 -2.62 0.68
C ALA A 36 1.16 -2.54 0.02
N CYS A 37 1.40 -3.43 -0.94
CA CYS A 37 2.53 -3.35 -1.86
C CYS A 37 2.01 -3.39 -3.30
N VAL A 38 2.40 -2.41 -4.11
CA VAL A 38 2.01 -2.31 -5.52
C VAL A 38 3.22 -2.55 -6.41
N GLU A 39 3.18 -3.56 -7.26
CA GLU A 39 4.17 -3.79 -8.31
C GLU A 39 3.69 -3.10 -9.60
N TYR A 40 4.54 -2.22 -10.14
CA TYR A 40 4.28 -1.55 -11.41
C TYR A 40 5.59 -1.31 -12.17
N ASN A 41 5.63 -1.70 -13.44
CA ASN A 41 6.82 -1.55 -14.31
C ASN A 41 8.12 -2.14 -13.71
N ASN A 42 8.02 -3.31 -13.06
CA ASN A 42 9.13 -3.98 -12.35
C ASN A 42 9.70 -3.20 -11.16
N GLU A 43 8.98 -2.20 -10.67
CA GLU A 43 9.31 -1.46 -9.45
C GLU A 43 8.24 -1.74 -8.39
N PHE A 44 8.65 -1.72 -7.12
CA PHE A 44 7.75 -1.97 -5.99
C PHE A 44 7.48 -0.67 -5.24
N TYR A 45 6.22 -0.47 -4.87
CA TYR A 45 5.75 0.70 -4.16
C TYR A 45 5.04 0.25 -2.87
N ALA A 46 5.64 0.59 -1.73
CA ALA A 46 5.06 0.32 -0.43
C ALA A 46 4.09 1.45 -0.05
N MET A 47 2.89 1.08 0.36
CA MET A 47 1.90 1.99 0.91
C MET A 47 1.92 1.87 2.43
N LEU A 48 2.26 2.97 3.09
CA LEU A 48 2.57 3.03 4.51
C LEU A 48 1.60 3.96 5.25
N GLN A 49 1.11 3.55 6.40
CA GLN A 49 0.31 4.38 7.30
C GLN A 49 1.06 4.57 8.63
N PRO A 50 1.08 5.77 9.21
CA PRO A 50 1.76 6.01 10.49
C PRO A 50 1.16 5.14 11.60
N ALA A 51 1.99 4.38 12.32
CA ALA A 51 1.55 3.57 13.45
C ALA A 51 1.39 4.38 14.75
N VAL A 52 1.85 5.63 14.74
CA VAL A 52 1.80 6.59 15.85
C VAL A 52 1.51 7.98 15.30
N GLU A 53 1.01 8.92 16.13
CA GLU A 53 0.87 10.32 15.72
C GLU A 53 2.22 10.89 15.26
N VAL A 54 2.30 11.30 13.99
CA VAL A 54 3.45 11.99 13.40
C VAL A 54 3.06 13.43 13.11
N GLU A 55 3.90 14.39 13.54
CA GLU A 55 3.58 15.81 13.38
C GLU A 55 3.52 16.19 11.89
N GLY A 56 2.34 16.61 11.43
CA GLY A 56 2.12 17.03 10.04
C GLY A 56 1.62 15.96 9.07
N ILE A 57 1.33 14.75 9.58
CA ILE A 57 0.74 13.63 8.83
C ILE A 57 -0.55 13.21 9.55
N GLU A 58 -1.66 13.07 8.82
CA GLU A 58 -2.92 12.59 9.41
C GLU A 58 -2.88 11.08 9.65
N GLU A 59 -3.64 10.56 10.62
CA GLU A 59 -3.65 9.12 10.96
C GLU A 59 -4.08 8.24 9.78
N ASP A 60 -5.01 8.72 8.95
CA ASP A 60 -5.51 8.06 7.74
C ASP A 60 -4.69 8.43 6.47
N GLU A 61 -3.60 9.19 6.61
CA GLU A 61 -2.78 9.59 5.46
C GLU A 61 -1.86 8.44 5.04
N VAL A 62 -1.99 8.02 3.77
CA VAL A 62 -1.16 6.96 3.19
C VAL A 62 0.03 7.55 2.47
N ILE A 63 1.22 7.12 2.89
CA ILE A 63 2.50 7.51 2.30
C ILE A 63 2.92 6.44 1.30
N VAL A 64 3.24 6.85 0.08
CA VAL A 64 3.75 5.94 -0.95
C VAL A 64 5.25 6.11 -1.10
N LEU A 65 5.99 5.04 -0.81
CA LEU A 65 7.44 4.98 -0.98
C LEU A 65 7.80 3.93 -2.02
N LYS A 66 8.76 4.25 -2.87
CA LYS A 66 9.34 3.30 -3.82
C LYS A 66 10.42 2.48 -3.13
N MET A 67 10.34 1.16 -3.23
CA MET A 67 11.39 0.25 -2.77
C MET A 67 12.49 0.14 -3.81
N LEU A 68 13.73 0.24 -3.37
CA LEU A 68 14.93 0.10 -4.18
C LEU A 68 15.72 -1.11 -3.68
N GLU A 69 16.04 -2.02 -4.58
CA GLU A 69 16.92 -3.15 -4.24
C GLU A 69 18.30 -2.63 -3.78
N ALA A 70 18.68 -2.98 -2.55
CA ALA A 70 20.01 -2.72 -2.05
C ALA A 70 21.04 -3.53 -2.84
N LYS A 71 22.15 -2.89 -3.24
CA LYS A 71 23.22 -3.53 -4.03
C LYS A 71 24.17 -4.40 -3.21
N ASP A 72 24.23 -4.13 -1.92
CA ASP A 72 24.95 -4.89 -0.90
C ASP A 72 23.90 -5.14 0.20
N ASP A 73 23.94 -6.31 0.85
CA ASP A 73 23.01 -6.94 1.81
C ASP A 73 22.61 -6.09 3.05
N GLU A 74 22.82 -4.78 3.02
CA GLU A 74 22.57 -3.80 4.08
C GLU A 74 21.33 -2.97 3.71
N ASP A 75 20.17 -3.46 4.18
CA ASP A 75 18.86 -2.79 4.29
C ASP A 75 18.16 -2.30 3.00
N ASP A 76 16.86 -2.61 2.88
CA ASP A 76 16.01 -2.11 1.79
C ASP A 76 15.93 -0.58 1.80
N LEU A 77 16.14 0.04 0.64
CA LEU A 77 16.14 1.49 0.48
C LEU A 77 14.76 1.96 0.04
N PHE A 78 14.22 2.98 0.71
CA PHE A 78 12.94 3.58 0.35
C PHE A 78 13.15 5.00 -0.17
N GLU A 79 12.53 5.32 -1.31
CA GLU A 79 12.56 6.67 -1.91
C GLU A 79 11.13 7.25 -1.98
N PRO A 80 10.89 8.47 -1.48
CA PRO A 80 9.56 9.09 -1.57
C PRO A 80 9.19 9.35 -3.02
N VAL A 81 7.98 8.95 -3.39
CA VAL A 81 7.44 9.21 -4.73
C VAL A 81 6.99 10.67 -4.80
N THR A 82 7.58 11.44 -5.72
CA THR A 82 7.27 12.87 -5.91
C THR A 82 6.45 13.15 -7.17
N ASP A 83 6.23 12.14 -8.01
CA ASP A 83 5.41 12.28 -9.21
C ASP A 83 3.94 12.11 -8.86
N GLU A 84 3.19 13.23 -8.89
CA GLU A 84 1.77 13.27 -8.54
C GLU A 84 0.90 12.31 -9.37
N LYS A 85 1.27 12.05 -10.64
CA LYS A 85 0.49 11.12 -11.47
C LYS A 85 0.74 9.70 -11.06
N LEU A 86 1.99 9.36 -10.80
CA LEU A 86 2.34 8.03 -10.32
C LEU A 86 1.69 7.75 -8.95
N LEU A 87 1.70 8.73 -8.05
CA LEU A 87 1.00 8.65 -6.76
C LEU A 87 -0.50 8.35 -6.95
N ASP A 88 -1.17 9.12 -7.81
CA ASP A 88 -2.59 8.92 -8.11
C ASP A 88 -2.84 7.53 -8.71
N GLU A 89 -2.02 7.09 -9.67
CA GLU A 89 -2.18 5.77 -10.29
C GLU A 89 -2.00 4.61 -9.30
N ILE A 90 -0.97 4.68 -8.45
CA ILE A 90 -0.71 3.66 -7.42
C ILE A 90 -1.85 3.64 -6.38
N TYR A 91 -2.29 4.82 -5.93
CA TYR A 91 -3.40 4.93 -4.99
C TYR A 91 -4.71 4.39 -5.59
N GLN A 92 -5.03 4.72 -6.84
CA GLN A 92 -6.20 4.19 -7.53
C GLN A 92 -6.15 2.67 -7.68
N ALA A 93 -4.97 2.11 -7.95
CA ALA A 93 -4.80 0.65 -8.01
C ALA A 93 -5.09 0.00 -6.65
N TYR A 94 -4.61 0.60 -5.55
CA TYR A 94 -4.90 0.15 -4.20
C TYR A 94 -6.40 0.20 -3.88
N ILE A 95 -7.06 1.34 -4.11
CA ILE A 95 -8.50 1.48 -3.87
C ILE A 95 -9.29 0.43 -4.65
N LYS A 96 -8.96 0.23 -5.92
CA LYS A 96 -9.62 -0.78 -6.74
C LYS A 96 -9.45 -2.19 -6.17
N ALA A 97 -8.25 -2.52 -5.68
CA ALA A 97 -7.99 -3.83 -5.07
C ALA A 97 -8.80 -4.01 -3.78
N VAL A 98 -8.89 -2.98 -2.94
CA VAL A 98 -9.71 -3.01 -1.72
C VAL A 98 -11.19 -3.19 -2.06
N GLU A 99 -11.71 -2.45 -3.03
CA GLU A 99 -13.09 -2.59 -3.50
C GLU A 99 -13.36 -4.01 -4.06
N GLU A 100 -12.43 -4.56 -4.85
CA GLU A 100 -12.54 -5.93 -5.38
C GLU A 100 -12.51 -7.00 -4.27
N GLU A 101 -11.72 -6.80 -3.21
CA GLU A 101 -11.69 -7.70 -2.06
C GLU A 101 -12.99 -7.59 -1.25
N GLU A 102 -13.53 -6.39 -1.01
CA GLU A 102 -14.80 -6.19 -0.31
C GLU A 102 -16.01 -6.74 -1.09
N GLU A 103 -16.07 -6.56 -2.42
CA GLU A 103 -17.14 -7.10 -3.27
C GLU A 103 -17.19 -8.64 -3.26
N GLU A 104 -16.07 -9.33 -3.03
CA GLU A 104 -16.05 -10.80 -2.90
C GLU A 104 -16.81 -11.28 -1.65
N TYR A 105 -16.86 -10.48 -0.58
CA TYR A 105 -17.54 -10.86 0.67
C TYR A 105 -19.04 -10.54 0.71
N ASP A 106 -19.51 -9.51 0.00
CA ASP A 106 -20.94 -9.12 -0.03
C ASP A 106 -21.77 -10.02 -0.96
N ALA A 107 -21.14 -10.74 -1.90
CA ALA A 107 -21.82 -11.63 -2.85
C ALA A 107 -22.27 -12.99 -2.24
N GLU A 108 -21.85 -13.33 -1.02
CA GLU A 108 -22.19 -14.63 -0.39
C GLU A 108 -23.45 -14.58 0.53
N ASP A 109 -24.08 -13.42 0.71
CA ASP A 109 -25.27 -13.27 1.60
C ASP A 109 -26.63 -13.28 0.85
N GLU A 110 -26.64 -13.35 -0.50
CA GLU A 110 -27.88 -13.32 -1.31
C GLU A 110 -28.44 -14.70 -1.76
N ASP A 111 -27.88 -15.83 -1.30
CA ASP A 111 -28.32 -17.20 -1.70
C ASP A 111 -29.14 -17.98 -0.63
N GLU A 112 -29.90 -17.30 0.24
CA GLU A 112 -30.89 -17.97 1.13
C GLU A 112 -32.33 -17.40 1.00
N GLU A 113 -32.80 -17.15 -0.23
CA GLU A 113 -34.25 -17.04 -0.51
C GLU A 113 -34.61 -17.98 -1.68
N ASP A 114 -34.52 -19.31 -1.46
CA ASP A 114 -35.18 -20.27 -2.35
C ASP A 114 -35.94 -21.36 -1.56
N GLU A 115 -37.25 -21.11 -1.47
CA GLU A 115 -38.34 -22.05 -1.73
C GLU A 115 -38.81 -23.08 -0.66
N GLU A 116 -40.00 -22.77 -0.13
CA GLU A 116 -41.16 -23.62 0.29
C GLU A 116 -41.26 -24.20 1.72
#